data_AF-A0A3Q4H8G7-F1
#
_entry.id   AF-A0A3Q4H8G7-F1
#
_cell.length_a   1.000
_cell.length_b   1.000
_cell.length_c   1.000
_cell.angle_alpha   90.00
_cell.angle_beta   90.00
_cell.angle_gamma   90.00
#
_symmetry.space_group_name_H-M   'P 1'
#
loop_
_entity.id
_entity.type
_entity.pdbx_description
1 polymer ?
#
loop_
_entity_poly.entity_id
_entity_poly.type
_entity_poly.pdbx_seq_one_letter_code
_entity_poly.pdbx_strand_id
1 'polypeptide(L)'
;LQFARRVLSHVYLGPQYGTLEKAWHAFMQAADRLSELHMELRERLAGEDSEKVRSWQKEAFHKQMMGGFRETKDADDGFRKAQKPWVRKLKEKSYHQARKEEWTAANREAHAKADPTNSSVCVCLWQVKERYSKALEELNRCNPRYMEDMEQVFDLTQEAERKRLCFFKDVLLDIHTHLDLSSKDSFKALYQDLGQTIRAANETEDLRWWRNTHGPGMSMNWPQFEV
;
A
#
# COMPACT_ATOMS: atom_id res chain seq x y z
N LEU A 1 -2.99 -11.06 -28.28
CA LEU A 1 -2.05 -11.16 -29.42
C LEU A 1 -1.93 -12.55 -30.05
N GLN A 2 -1.43 -13.61 -29.39
CA GLN A 2 -1.25 -14.92 -30.06
C GLN A 2 -2.57 -15.61 -30.45
N PHE A 3 -3.62 -15.50 -29.62
CA PHE A 3 -4.93 -16.09 -29.92
C PHE A 3 -5.62 -15.42 -31.11
N ALA A 4 -5.72 -14.09 -31.11
CA ALA A 4 -6.34 -13.33 -32.19
C ALA A 4 -5.67 -13.61 -33.54
N ARG A 5 -4.33 -13.56 -33.59
CA ARG A 5 -3.56 -13.89 -34.80
C ARG A 5 -3.77 -15.32 -35.29
N ARG A 6 -3.87 -16.30 -34.37
CA ARG A 6 -4.06 -17.72 -34.72
C ARG A 6 -5.47 -18.00 -35.24
N VAL A 7 -6.50 -17.32 -34.74
CA VAL A 7 -7.87 -17.48 -35.24
C VAL A 7 -8.06 -16.70 -36.54
N LEU A 8 -7.52 -15.48 -36.65
CA LEU A 8 -7.51 -14.71 -37.90
C LEU A 8 -6.91 -15.52 -39.05
N SER A 9 -5.81 -16.23 -38.85
CA SER A 9 -5.22 -17.05 -39.92
C SER A 9 -6.13 -18.19 -40.38
N HIS A 10 -6.99 -18.75 -39.51
CA HIS A 10 -7.91 -19.82 -39.88
C HIS A 10 -9.20 -19.29 -40.50
N VAL A 11 -9.65 -18.10 -40.12
CA VAL A 11 -10.84 -17.46 -40.68
C VAL A 11 -10.52 -16.83 -42.04
N TYR A 12 -9.44 -16.03 -42.15
CA TYR A 12 -9.01 -15.40 -43.42
C TYR A 12 -8.58 -16.39 -44.50
N LEU A 13 -8.07 -17.57 -44.12
CA LEU A 13 -7.71 -18.65 -45.06
C LEU A 13 -8.81 -19.71 -45.16
N GLY A 14 -9.90 -19.55 -44.42
CA GLY A 14 -11.03 -20.46 -44.40
C GLY A 14 -12.04 -20.15 -45.50
N PRO A 15 -13.01 -21.04 -45.76
CA PRO A 15 -14.04 -20.84 -46.77
C PRO A 15 -15.18 -19.91 -46.29
N GLN A 16 -15.07 -19.30 -45.11
CA GLN A 16 -16.10 -18.42 -44.57
C GLN A 16 -16.07 -17.07 -45.29
N TYR A 17 -17.25 -16.52 -45.59
CA TYR A 17 -17.40 -15.27 -46.33
C TYR A 17 -18.52 -14.40 -45.75
N GLY A 18 -18.69 -13.21 -46.34
CA GLY A 18 -19.88 -12.39 -46.19
C GLY A 18 -19.97 -11.64 -44.86
N THR A 19 -21.19 -11.32 -44.47
CA THR A 19 -21.50 -10.61 -43.22
C THR A 19 -21.17 -11.47 -42.00
N LEU A 20 -21.29 -12.80 -42.08
CA LEU A 20 -20.90 -13.71 -40.99
C LEU A 20 -19.38 -13.73 -40.76
N GLU A 21 -18.56 -13.67 -41.82
CA GLU A 21 -17.10 -13.54 -41.68
C GLU A 21 -16.72 -12.25 -40.95
N LYS A 22 -17.36 -11.13 -41.28
CA LYS A 22 -17.15 -9.84 -40.59
C LYS A 22 -17.51 -9.94 -39.10
N ALA A 23 -18.63 -10.58 -38.78
CA ALA A 23 -19.02 -10.82 -37.38
C ALA A 23 -17.99 -11.68 -36.63
N TRP A 24 -17.40 -12.68 -37.28
CA TRP A 24 -16.31 -13.47 -36.69
C TRP A 24 -15.06 -12.61 -36.48
N HIS A 25 -14.65 -11.81 -37.47
CA HIS A 25 -13.51 -10.90 -37.34
C HIS A 25 -13.67 -9.87 -36.22
N ALA A 26 -14.90 -9.45 -35.91
CA ALA A 26 -15.18 -8.53 -34.81
C ALA A 26 -14.69 -9.06 -33.45
N PHE A 27 -14.72 -10.38 -33.21
CA PHE A 27 -14.18 -10.96 -31.97
C PHE A 27 -12.67 -10.76 -31.84
N MET A 28 -11.94 -10.78 -32.96
CA MET A 28 -10.49 -10.60 -32.98
C MET A 28 -10.12 -9.15 -32.73
N GLN A 29 -10.85 -8.23 -33.36
CA GLN A 29 -10.71 -6.80 -33.11
C GLN A 29 -11.04 -6.44 -31.65
N ALA A 30 -12.09 -7.04 -31.08
CA ALA A 30 -12.42 -6.88 -29.67
C ALA A 30 -11.31 -7.41 -28.76
N ALA A 31 -10.72 -8.57 -29.08
CA ALA A 31 -9.60 -9.11 -28.30
C ALA A 31 -8.33 -8.23 -28.37
N ASP A 32 -8.03 -7.65 -29.53
CA ASP A 32 -6.88 -6.75 -29.69
C ASP A 32 -7.11 -5.43 -28.94
N ARG A 33 -8.29 -4.80 -29.07
CA ARG A 33 -8.66 -3.59 -28.30
C ARG A 33 -8.63 -3.84 -26.79
N LEU A 34 -9.11 -5.00 -26.34
CA LEU A 34 -9.03 -5.36 -24.92
C LEU A 34 -7.57 -5.49 -24.47
N SER A 35 -6.71 -6.09 -25.31
CA SER A 35 -5.28 -6.18 -25.05
C SER A 35 -4.63 -4.80 -24.93
N GLU A 36 -5.00 -3.84 -25.78
CA GLU A 36 -4.51 -2.46 -25.72
C GLU A 36 -4.90 -1.79 -24.41
N LEU A 37 -6.16 -1.91 -23.98
CA LEU A 37 -6.63 -1.35 -22.70
C LEU A 37 -5.85 -1.92 -21.49
N HIS A 38 -5.54 -3.21 -21.50
CA HIS A 38 -4.72 -3.82 -20.46
C HIS A 38 -3.24 -3.38 -20.52
N MET A 39 -2.70 -3.12 -21.71
CA MET A 39 -1.35 -2.58 -21.86
C MET A 39 -1.26 -1.15 -21.34
N GLU A 40 -2.23 -0.29 -21.65
CA GLU A 40 -2.31 1.07 -21.09
C GLU A 40 -2.36 1.05 -19.56
N LEU A 41 -3.18 0.18 -18.97
CA LEU A 41 -3.26 0.00 -17.53
C LEU A 41 -1.90 -0.41 -16.96
N ARG A 42 -1.21 -1.38 -17.57
CA ARG A 42 0.14 -1.78 -17.16
C ARG A 42 1.13 -0.61 -17.21
N GLU A 43 1.10 0.19 -18.27
CA GLU A 43 1.98 1.36 -18.39
C GLU A 43 1.70 2.41 -17.32
N ARG A 44 0.44 2.65 -16.93
CA ARG A 44 0.13 3.55 -15.81
C ARG A 44 0.65 3.03 -14.47
N LEU A 45 0.46 1.74 -14.18
CA LEU A 45 0.96 1.15 -12.95
C LEU A 45 2.50 1.19 -12.87
N ALA A 46 3.16 0.79 -13.97
CA ALA A 46 4.63 0.67 -14.02
C ALA A 46 5.35 2.01 -14.20
N GLY A 47 4.69 2.97 -14.85
CA GLY A 47 5.18 4.33 -15.08
C GLY A 47 4.71 5.27 -13.98
N GLU A 48 3.45 5.70 -14.05
CA GLU A 48 2.91 6.76 -13.20
C GLU A 48 2.92 6.39 -11.71
N ASP A 49 2.30 5.28 -11.32
CA ASP A 49 2.14 4.93 -9.89
C ASP A 49 3.47 4.53 -9.25
N SER A 50 4.27 3.74 -9.97
CA SER A 50 5.61 3.32 -9.53
C SER A 50 6.56 4.52 -9.38
N GLU A 51 6.60 5.45 -10.33
CA GLU A 51 7.46 6.63 -10.23
C GLU A 51 6.96 7.62 -9.17
N LYS A 52 5.64 7.72 -8.93
CA LYS A 52 5.08 8.48 -7.81
C LYS A 52 5.60 7.97 -6.46
N VAL A 53 5.56 6.65 -6.24
CA VAL A 53 6.11 6.02 -5.01
C VAL A 53 7.61 6.23 -4.89
N ARG A 54 8.34 6.04 -5.99
CA ARG A 54 9.81 6.21 -6.01
C ARG A 54 10.23 7.64 -5.71
N SER A 55 9.54 8.62 -6.30
CA SER A 55 9.82 10.04 -6.10
C SER A 55 9.56 10.44 -4.65
N TRP A 56 8.39 10.06 -4.12
CA TRP A 56 8.07 10.29 -2.70
C TRP A 56 9.09 9.62 -1.77
N GLN A 57 9.49 8.37 -2.05
CA GLN A 57 10.49 7.67 -1.21
C GLN A 57 11.83 8.42 -1.18
N LYS A 58 12.27 8.95 -2.33
CA LYS A 58 13.52 9.71 -2.45
C LYS A 58 13.47 11.02 -1.67
N GLU A 59 12.32 11.68 -1.62
CA GLU A 59 12.11 12.94 -0.89
C GLU A 59 11.88 12.71 0.61
N ALA A 60 11.24 11.60 0.99
CA ALA A 60 10.91 11.30 2.37
C ALA A 60 12.07 10.67 3.16
N PHE A 61 12.97 9.95 2.47
CA PHE A 61 14.02 9.17 3.13
C PHE A 61 15.41 9.45 2.56
N HIS A 62 16.29 9.98 3.40
CA HIS A 62 17.64 10.38 3.00
C HIS A 62 18.69 9.43 3.56
N LYS A 63 19.33 8.64 2.67
CA LYS A 63 20.39 7.70 3.06
C LYS A 63 21.62 8.43 3.60
N GLN A 64 22.22 7.89 4.67
CA GLN A 64 23.48 8.38 5.23
C GLN A 64 24.69 7.55 4.76
N MET A 65 25.89 8.16 4.78
CA MET A 65 27.14 7.50 4.37
C MET A 65 27.48 6.25 5.20
N MET A 66 27.14 6.24 6.50
CA MET A 66 27.42 5.12 7.40
C MET A 66 26.27 4.10 7.47
N GLY A 67 25.35 4.14 6.50
CA GLY A 67 24.13 3.33 6.51
C GLY A 67 22.98 3.97 7.30
N GLY A 68 21.78 3.45 7.06
CA GLY A 68 20.54 3.98 7.66
C GLY A 68 20.01 5.25 6.98
N PHE A 69 18.90 5.75 7.54
CA PHE A 69 18.24 6.98 7.09
C PHE A 69 18.43 8.09 8.10
N ARG A 70 18.56 9.32 7.59
CA ARG A 70 18.69 10.52 8.41
C ARG A 70 17.52 10.68 9.35
N GLU A 71 16.31 10.45 8.86
CA GLU A 71 15.07 10.59 9.62
C GLU A 71 15.03 9.64 10.82
N THR A 72 15.47 8.39 10.64
CA THR A 72 15.58 7.41 11.73
C THR A 72 16.61 7.86 12.77
N LYS A 73 17.78 8.32 12.32
CA LYS A 73 18.82 8.79 13.22
C LYS A 73 18.39 10.02 14.02
N ASP A 74 17.77 11.00 13.35
CA ASP A 74 17.31 12.24 13.97
C ASP A 74 16.25 11.95 15.05
N ALA A 75 15.35 10.98 14.81
CA ALA A 75 14.39 10.51 15.81
C ALA A 75 15.07 9.79 17.00
N ASP A 76 15.99 8.86 16.73
CA ASP A 76 16.73 8.13 17.77
C ASP A 76 17.55 9.07 18.66
N ASP A 77 18.23 10.04 18.06
CA ASP A 77 19.01 11.06 18.77
C ASP A 77 18.09 11.99 19.57
N GLY A 78 16.91 12.32 19.03
CA GLY A 78 15.85 13.06 19.73
C GLY A 78 15.40 12.36 21.01
N PHE A 79 14.98 11.10 20.93
CA PHE A 79 14.55 10.32 22.09
C PHE A 79 15.68 10.12 23.11
N ARG A 80 16.90 9.81 22.62
CA ARG A 80 18.07 9.67 23.50
C ARG A 80 18.35 10.97 24.26
N LYS A 81 18.23 12.12 23.60
CA LYS A 81 18.44 13.43 24.22
C LYS A 81 17.35 13.75 25.26
N ALA A 82 16.08 13.52 24.95
CA ALA A 82 14.95 13.72 25.85
C ALA A 82 15.03 12.82 27.10
N GLN A 83 15.43 11.56 26.92
CA GLN A 83 15.49 10.57 27.99
C GLN A 83 16.73 10.71 28.90
N LYS A 84 17.86 11.22 28.38
CA LYS A 84 19.16 11.23 29.08
C LYS A 84 19.15 11.88 30.47
N PRO A 85 18.53 13.06 30.69
CA PRO A 85 18.50 13.69 32.02
C PRO A 85 17.78 12.83 33.07
N TRP A 86 16.64 12.25 32.69
CA TRP A 86 15.85 11.41 33.56
C TRP A 86 16.58 10.10 33.92
N VAL A 87 17.19 9.44 32.94
CA VAL A 87 18.00 8.24 33.17
C VAL A 87 19.22 8.53 34.06
N ARG A 88 19.85 9.70 33.89
CA ARG A 88 20.96 10.11 34.76
C ARG A 88 20.50 10.27 36.21
N LYS A 89 19.36 10.90 36.43
CA LYS A 89 18.73 11.06 37.76
C LYS A 89 18.35 9.72 38.38
N LEU A 90 17.74 8.83 37.60
CA LEU A 90 17.37 7.48 38.05
C LEU A 90 18.58 6.67 38.52
N LYS A 91 19.75 6.86 37.90
CA LYS A 91 21.00 6.16 38.22
C LYS A 91 21.79 6.80 39.37
N GLU A 92 21.31 7.88 39.99
CA GLU A 92 22.03 8.52 41.10
C GLU A 92 22.18 7.55 42.29
N LYS A 93 23.41 7.44 42.80
CA LYS A 93 23.72 6.54 43.92
C LYS A 93 22.92 6.87 45.17
N SER A 94 22.59 8.14 45.41
CA SER A 94 21.79 8.59 46.54
C SER A 94 20.41 7.95 46.56
N TYR A 95 19.72 7.91 45.41
CA TYR A 95 18.42 7.24 45.27
C TYR A 95 18.53 5.74 45.55
N HIS A 96 19.47 5.04 44.92
CA HIS A 96 19.65 3.60 45.13
C HIS A 96 20.09 3.24 46.55
N GLN A 97 20.93 4.08 47.16
CA GLN A 97 21.39 3.91 48.53
C GLN A 97 20.23 4.13 49.51
N ALA A 98 19.43 5.19 49.35
CA ALA A 98 18.25 5.43 50.17
C ALA A 98 17.21 4.30 50.03
N ARG A 99 16.99 3.79 48.81
CA ARG A 99 16.13 2.63 48.56
C ARG A 99 16.63 1.37 49.26
N LYS A 100 17.95 1.11 49.21
CA LYS A 100 18.57 -0.05 49.86
C LYS A 100 18.52 0.07 51.38
N GLU A 101 18.75 1.26 51.92
CA GLU A 101 18.64 1.55 53.35
C GLU A 101 17.20 1.34 53.84
N GLU A 102 16.19 1.79 53.09
CA GLU A 102 14.77 1.60 53.44
C GLU A 102 14.43 0.11 53.48
N TRP A 103 14.81 -0.63 52.43
CA TRP A 103 14.59 -2.07 52.38
C TRP A 103 15.27 -2.79 53.55
N THR A 104 16.51 -2.41 53.88
CA THR A 104 17.27 -3.01 54.99
C THR A 104 16.64 -2.69 56.35
N ALA A 105 16.18 -1.44 56.53
CA ALA A 105 15.52 -1.01 57.76
C ALA A 105 14.14 -1.67 57.93
N ALA A 106 13.36 -1.82 56.86
CA ALA A 106 12.08 -2.51 56.86
C ALA A 106 12.26 -3.99 57.20
N ASN A 107 13.30 -4.64 56.68
CA ASN A 107 13.60 -6.03 57.00
C ASN A 107 14.01 -6.19 58.49
N ARG A 108 14.82 -5.27 59.02
CA ARG A 108 15.18 -5.24 60.45
C ARG A 108 13.95 -5.04 61.34
N GLU A 109 13.05 -4.13 60.99
CA GLU A 109 11.79 -3.94 61.72
C GLU A 109 10.94 -5.22 61.69
N ALA A 110 10.79 -5.86 60.54
CA ALA A 110 10.01 -7.10 60.40
C ALA A 110 10.53 -8.23 61.29
N HIS A 111 11.85 -8.36 61.44
CA HIS A 111 12.48 -9.32 62.36
C HIS A 111 12.38 -8.92 63.84
N ALA A 112 12.21 -7.63 64.13
CA ALA A 112 12.19 -7.06 65.48
C ALA A 112 10.77 -6.99 66.11
N LYS A 113 9.72 -7.33 65.34
CA LYS A 113 8.29 -7.32 65.79
C LYS A 113 7.98 -8.23 66.99
N ALA A 114 8.90 -9.10 67.39
CA ALA A 114 8.73 -9.98 68.56
C ALA A 114 9.09 -9.31 69.91
N ASP A 115 9.72 -8.13 69.91
CA ASP A 115 10.24 -7.49 71.13
C ASP A 115 9.60 -6.10 71.40
N PRO A 116 8.89 -5.88 72.54
CA PRO A 116 8.10 -4.66 72.79
C PRO A 116 8.92 -3.39 73.05
N THR A 117 10.24 -3.50 73.25
CA THR A 117 11.15 -2.38 73.55
C THR A 117 11.65 -1.61 72.30
N ASN A 118 11.18 -1.97 71.09
CA ASN A 118 11.72 -1.53 69.79
C ASN A 118 11.35 -0.12 69.28
N SER A 119 11.01 0.82 70.16
CA SER A 119 10.66 2.20 69.77
C SER A 119 11.75 2.88 68.93
N SER A 120 13.03 2.60 69.19
CA SER A 120 14.15 3.15 68.42
C SER A 120 14.23 2.62 66.98
N VAL A 121 13.87 1.34 66.74
CA VAL A 121 13.87 0.70 65.41
C VAL A 121 12.77 1.30 64.54
N CYS A 122 11.60 1.59 65.11
CA CYS A 122 10.50 2.24 64.41
C CYS A 122 10.84 3.68 64.01
N VAL A 123 11.47 4.45 64.92
CA VAL A 123 11.97 5.82 64.64
C VAL A 123 13.04 5.81 63.55
N CYS A 124 13.96 4.84 63.57
CA CYS A 124 14.98 4.68 62.53
C CYS A 124 14.37 4.39 61.15
N LEU A 125 13.35 3.54 61.08
CA LEU A 125 12.67 3.24 59.82
C LEU A 125 11.97 4.47 59.25
N TRP A 126 11.28 5.26 60.08
CA TRP A 126 10.59 6.47 59.65
C TRP A 126 11.58 7.48 59.02
N GLN A 127 12.73 7.70 59.65
CA GLN A 127 13.77 8.60 59.13
C GLN A 127 14.37 8.11 57.79
N VAL A 128 14.48 6.81 57.60
CA VAL A 128 14.97 6.22 56.34
C VAL A 128 13.92 6.32 55.24
N LYS A 129 12.64 6.07 55.57
CA LYS A 129 11.51 6.28 54.65
C LYS A 129 11.38 7.73 54.20
N GLU A 130 11.59 8.69 55.09
CA GLU A 130 11.59 10.11 54.74
C GLU A 130 12.72 10.45 53.75
N ARG A 131 13.93 9.92 53.99
CA ARG A 131 15.08 10.10 53.07
C ARG A 131 14.85 9.49 51.69
N TYR A 132 14.27 8.29 51.63
CA TYR A 132 13.90 7.66 50.36
C TYR A 132 12.77 8.43 49.65
N SER A 133 11.77 8.91 50.39
CA SER A 133 10.66 9.70 49.84
C SER A 133 11.15 11.01 49.23
N LYS A 134 12.07 11.73 49.90
CA LYS A 134 12.70 12.94 49.35
C LYS A 134 13.49 12.66 48.07
N ALA A 135 14.28 11.58 48.04
CA ALA A 135 15.00 11.17 46.83
C ALA A 135 14.04 10.80 45.67
N LEU A 136 12.89 10.20 45.98
CA LEU A 136 11.85 9.89 45.00
C LEU A 136 11.13 11.15 44.49
N GLU A 137 10.83 12.10 45.38
CA GLU A 137 10.28 13.41 45.00
C GLU A 137 11.20 14.17 44.06
N GLU A 138 12.51 14.17 44.33
CA GLU A 138 13.50 14.80 43.44
C GLU A 138 13.55 14.16 42.06
N LEU A 139 13.43 12.83 41.97
CA LEU A 139 13.32 12.11 40.69
C LEU A 139 12.00 12.47 39.98
N ASN A 140 10.89 12.46 40.72
CA ASN A 140 9.56 12.73 40.19
C ASN A 140 9.40 14.17 39.68
N ARG A 141 10.14 15.13 40.24
CA ARG A 141 10.19 16.51 39.72
C ARG A 141 10.71 16.59 38.28
N CYS A 142 11.48 15.59 37.82
CA CYS A 142 11.95 15.51 36.44
C CYS A 142 10.92 14.86 35.48
N ASN A 143 9.88 14.19 35.98
CA ASN A 143 8.93 13.45 35.15
C ASN A 143 8.14 14.36 34.19
N PRO A 144 7.58 15.52 34.61
CA PRO A 144 6.83 16.37 33.68
C PRO A 144 7.69 16.82 32.49
N ARG A 145 8.94 17.22 32.75
CA ARG A 145 9.85 17.64 31.69
C ARG A 145 10.26 16.49 30.78
N TYR A 146 10.53 15.33 31.36
CA TYR A 146 10.79 14.10 30.59
C TYR A 146 9.62 13.76 29.66
N MET A 147 8.39 13.78 30.17
CA MET A 147 7.19 13.51 29.38
C MET A 147 7.03 14.53 28.25
N GLU A 148 7.16 15.83 28.56
CA GLU A 148 7.07 16.91 27.57
C GLU A 148 8.11 16.76 26.45
N ASP A 149 9.39 16.55 26.79
CA ASP A 149 10.46 16.38 25.79
C ASP A 149 10.28 15.09 24.97
N MET A 150 9.77 14.00 25.57
CA MET A 150 9.49 12.75 24.85
C MET A 150 8.27 12.87 23.92
N GLU A 151 7.19 13.51 24.38
CA GLU A 151 5.99 13.78 23.59
C GLU A 151 6.32 14.66 22.40
N GLN A 152 7.16 15.68 22.56
CA GLN A 152 7.58 16.54 21.44
C GLN A 152 8.27 15.74 20.33
N VAL A 153 9.19 14.82 20.68
CA VAL A 153 9.85 13.96 19.68
C VAL A 153 8.85 12.98 19.07
N PHE A 154 7.96 12.42 19.89
CA PHE A 154 6.92 11.51 19.42
C PHE A 154 5.97 12.16 18.42
N ASP A 155 5.48 13.38 18.68
CA ASP A 155 4.59 14.10 17.78
C ASP A 155 5.23 14.38 16.41
N LEU A 156 6.53 14.65 16.37
CA LEU A 156 7.28 14.77 15.11
C LEU A 156 7.30 13.45 14.33
N THR A 157 7.46 12.32 15.02
CA THR A 157 7.40 10.99 14.38
C THR A 157 5.99 10.64 13.90
N GLN A 158 4.97 11.00 14.68
CA GLN A 158 3.56 10.84 14.30
C GLN A 158 3.20 11.67 13.07
N GLU A 159 3.71 12.90 12.97
CA GLU A 159 3.49 13.75 11.81
C GLU A 159 4.14 13.18 10.54
N ALA A 160 5.36 12.65 10.65
CA ALA A 160 6.03 11.97 9.54
C ALA A 160 5.24 10.72 9.10
N GLU A 161 4.76 9.91 10.05
CA GLU A 161 3.95 8.74 9.74
C GLU A 161 2.59 9.10 9.14
N ARG A 162 1.94 10.16 9.63
CA ARG A 162 0.69 10.68 9.06
C ARG A 162 0.85 11.03 7.59
N LYS A 163 1.94 11.71 7.21
CA LYS A 163 2.25 12.03 5.81
C LYS A 163 2.40 10.77 4.96
N ARG A 164 3.09 9.74 5.47
CA ARG A 164 3.21 8.44 4.79
C ARG A 164 1.84 7.78 4.59
N LEU A 165 1.03 7.71 5.64
CA LEU A 165 -0.29 7.07 5.59
C LEU A 165 -1.23 7.78 4.60
N CYS A 166 -1.27 9.11 4.63
CA CYS A 166 -2.03 9.90 3.66
C CYS A 166 -1.54 9.66 2.22
N PHE A 167 -0.23 9.72 2.00
CA PHE A 167 0.35 9.45 0.68
C PHE A 167 -0.02 8.06 0.14
N PHE A 168 0.11 7.01 0.97
CA PHE A 168 -0.23 5.66 0.55
C PHE A 168 -1.72 5.49 0.27
N LYS A 169 -2.60 6.14 1.04
CA LYS A 169 -4.03 6.16 0.75
C LYS A 169 -4.30 6.74 -0.65
N ASP A 170 -3.67 7.87 -0.97
CA ASP A 170 -3.85 8.52 -2.27
C ASP A 170 -3.32 7.64 -3.42
N VAL A 171 -2.13 7.05 -3.28
CA VAL A 171 -1.57 6.11 -4.27
C VAL A 171 -2.47 4.89 -4.47
N LEU A 172 -3.03 4.32 -3.40
CA LEU A 172 -3.94 3.17 -3.51
C LEU A 172 -5.24 3.54 -4.24
N LEU A 173 -5.73 4.76 -4.05
CA LEU A 173 -6.90 5.28 -4.78
C LEU A 173 -6.59 5.53 -6.26
N ASP A 174 -5.39 6.01 -6.59
CA ASP A 174 -4.93 6.17 -7.97
C ASP A 174 -4.84 4.82 -8.67
N ILE A 175 -4.18 3.84 -8.05
CA ILE A 175 -4.07 2.46 -8.56
C ILE A 175 -5.47 1.87 -8.79
N HIS A 176 -6.38 2.02 -7.83
CA HIS A 176 -7.77 1.57 -8.00
C HIS A 176 -8.41 2.21 -9.24
N THR A 177 -8.26 3.51 -9.41
CA THR A 177 -8.81 4.26 -10.55
C THR A 177 -8.20 3.79 -11.88
N HIS A 178 -6.90 3.48 -11.91
CA HIS A 178 -6.22 2.95 -13.09
C HIS A 178 -6.66 1.53 -13.45
N LEU A 179 -6.98 0.71 -12.44
CA LEU A 179 -7.45 -0.67 -12.59
C LEU A 179 -8.92 -0.75 -13.02
N ASP A 180 -9.73 0.25 -12.70
CA ASP A 180 -11.16 0.24 -12.97
C ASP A 180 -11.47 0.46 -14.46
N LEU A 181 -11.60 -0.64 -15.20
CA LEU A 181 -12.06 -0.61 -16.59
C LEU A 181 -13.56 -0.36 -16.72
N SER A 182 -14.36 -0.53 -15.65
CA SER A 182 -15.81 -0.38 -15.72
C SER A 182 -16.25 1.06 -15.95
N SER A 183 -15.43 2.02 -15.51
CA SER A 183 -15.63 3.45 -15.76
C SER A 183 -15.14 3.90 -17.13
N LYS A 184 -14.29 3.13 -17.83
CA LYS A 184 -13.77 3.51 -19.16
C LYS A 184 -14.80 3.32 -20.27
N ASP A 185 -15.09 4.41 -20.98
CA ASP A 185 -16.01 4.36 -22.13
C ASP A 185 -15.48 3.51 -23.29
N SER A 186 -14.16 3.48 -23.49
CA SER A 186 -13.52 2.61 -24.49
C SER A 186 -13.76 1.12 -24.22
N PHE A 187 -13.84 0.72 -22.94
CA PHE A 187 -14.17 -0.65 -22.55
C PHE A 187 -15.65 -0.96 -22.82
N LYS A 188 -16.57 -0.04 -22.49
CA LYS A 188 -18.00 -0.20 -22.80
C LYS A 188 -18.26 -0.25 -24.31
N ALA A 189 -17.64 0.68 -25.06
CA ALA A 189 -17.77 0.79 -26.51
C ALA A 189 -17.29 -0.50 -27.21
N LEU A 190 -16.20 -1.12 -26.74
CA LEU A 190 -15.72 -2.40 -27.27
C LEU A 190 -16.81 -3.48 -27.31
N TYR A 191 -17.55 -3.66 -26.21
CA TYR A 191 -18.62 -4.67 -26.17
C TYR A 191 -19.86 -4.25 -26.96
N GLN A 192 -20.16 -2.95 -27.00
CA GLN A 192 -21.25 -2.42 -27.82
C GLN A 192 -20.98 -2.65 -29.31
N ASP A 193 -19.79 -2.30 -29.79
CA ASP A 193 -19.36 -2.46 -31.18
C ASP A 193 -19.36 -3.94 -31.60
N LEU A 194 -18.82 -4.82 -30.75
CA LEU A 194 -18.86 -6.27 -30.98
C LEU A 194 -20.30 -6.77 -31.10
N GLY A 195 -21.17 -6.39 -30.16
CA GLY A 195 -22.57 -6.80 -30.18
C GLY A 195 -23.34 -6.25 -31.38
N GLN A 196 -23.06 -5.02 -31.82
CA GLN A 196 -23.66 -4.45 -33.04
C GLN A 196 -23.20 -5.19 -34.29
N THR A 197 -21.91 -5.50 -34.40
CA THR A 197 -21.35 -6.20 -35.57
C THR A 197 -21.90 -7.62 -35.69
N ILE A 198 -22.07 -8.33 -34.59
CA ILE A 198 -22.71 -9.66 -34.58
C ILE A 198 -24.16 -9.57 -35.05
N ARG A 199 -24.93 -8.59 -34.55
CA ARG A 199 -26.34 -8.41 -34.96
C ARG A 199 -26.49 -7.98 -36.42
N ALA A 200 -25.45 -7.41 -37.02
CA ALA A 200 -25.43 -7.03 -38.42
C ALA A 200 -25.17 -8.21 -39.37
N ALA A 201 -24.80 -9.39 -38.86
CA ALA A 201 -24.73 -10.61 -39.69
C ALA A 201 -26.12 -10.92 -40.26
N ASN A 202 -26.18 -11.14 -41.57
CA ASN A 202 -27.42 -11.27 -42.33
C ASN A 202 -27.34 -12.45 -43.29
N GLU A 203 -28.06 -13.52 -42.95
CA GLU A 203 -28.08 -14.75 -43.73
C GLU A 203 -28.68 -14.55 -45.13
N THR A 204 -29.67 -13.66 -45.25
CA THR A 204 -30.32 -13.37 -46.53
C THR A 204 -29.36 -12.67 -47.50
N GLU A 205 -28.51 -11.77 -47.00
CA GLU A 205 -27.47 -11.10 -47.79
C GLU A 205 -26.41 -12.09 -48.26
N ASP A 206 -25.90 -12.92 -47.34
CA ASP A 206 -24.84 -13.89 -47.63
C ASP A 206 -25.30 -14.97 -48.64
N LEU A 207 -26.51 -15.50 -48.47
CA LEU A 207 -27.09 -16.48 -49.41
C LEU A 207 -27.35 -15.87 -50.80
N ARG A 208 -27.81 -14.62 -50.85
CA ARG A 208 -28.02 -13.90 -52.11
C ARG A 208 -26.70 -13.68 -52.84
N TRP A 209 -25.66 -13.26 -52.12
CA TRP A 209 -24.32 -13.11 -52.67
C TRP A 209 -23.82 -14.43 -53.26
N TRP A 210 -23.91 -15.53 -52.52
CA TRP A 210 -23.47 -16.84 -52.99
C TRP A 210 -24.21 -17.30 -54.25
N ARG A 211 -25.55 -17.14 -54.28
CA ARG A 211 -26.37 -17.51 -55.45
C ARG A 211 -25.92 -16.78 -56.72
N ASN A 212 -25.54 -15.51 -56.59
CA ASN A 212 -25.15 -14.68 -57.73
C ASN A 212 -23.69 -14.88 -58.16
N THR A 213 -22.81 -15.24 -57.23
CA THR A 213 -21.38 -15.43 -57.50
C THR A 213 -21.02 -16.86 -57.90
N HIS A 214 -21.71 -17.87 -57.34
CA HIS A 214 -21.38 -19.29 -57.49
C HIS A 214 -22.57 -20.16 -57.90
N GLY A 215 -23.73 -19.57 -58.16
CA GLY A 215 -24.97 -20.30 -58.36
C GLY A 215 -25.78 -19.85 -59.58
N PRO A 216 -27.08 -20.15 -59.60
CA PRO A 216 -27.97 -19.85 -60.73
C PRO A 216 -28.15 -18.36 -61.07
N GLY A 217 -27.59 -17.44 -60.29
CA GLY A 217 -27.57 -16.01 -60.61
C GLY A 217 -26.40 -15.58 -61.48
N MET A 218 -25.43 -16.46 -61.76
CA MET A 218 -24.33 -16.17 -62.66
C MET A 218 -24.82 -15.98 -64.11
N SER A 219 -24.20 -15.06 -64.85
CA SER A 219 -24.48 -14.89 -66.27
C SER A 219 -24.07 -16.15 -67.03
N MET A 220 -24.98 -16.66 -67.88
CA MET A 220 -24.71 -17.79 -68.76
C MET A 220 -24.91 -17.37 -70.21
N ASN A 221 -23.90 -17.61 -71.04
CA ASN A 221 -24.02 -17.49 -72.49
C ASN A 221 -24.56 -18.80 -73.03
N TRP A 222 -25.88 -18.86 -73.20
CA TRP A 222 -26.53 -20.01 -73.79
C TRP A 222 -26.13 -20.14 -75.27
N PRO A 223 -25.95 -21.36 -75.79
CA PRO A 223 -25.60 -21.57 -77.19
C PRO A 223 -26.55 -20.84 -78.13
N GLN A 224 -25.98 -20.09 -79.07
CA GLN A 224 -26.70 -19.44 -80.17
C GLN A 224 -26.09 -19.90 -81.49
N PHE A 225 -26.82 -19.70 -82.60
CA PHE A 225 -26.33 -20.07 -83.92
C PHE A 225 -25.10 -19.22 -84.27
N GLU A 226 -23.97 -19.86 -84.58
CA GLU A 226 -22.72 -19.22 -84.99
C GLU A 226 -22.75 -19.01 -86.52
N VAL A 227 -22.59 -17.76 -86.97
CA VAL A 227 -22.56 -17.36 -88.39
C VAL A 227 -21.14 -17.14 -88.85
#